data_AF-A0A851MRW3-F1
#
_entry.id   AF-A0A851MRW3-F1
#
_cell.length_a   1.000
_cell.length_b   1.000
_cell.length_c   1.000
_cell.angle_alpha   90.00
_cell.angle_beta   90.00
_cell.angle_gamma   90.00
#
_symmetry.space_group_name_H-M   'P 1'
#
loop_
_entity.id
_entity.type
_entity.pdbx_description
1 polymer ?
#
loop_
_entity_poly.entity_id
_entity_poly.type
_entity_poly.pdbx_seq_one_letter_code
_entity_poly.pdbx_strand_id
1 'polypeptide(L)'
;SYSGVKLLLHGLCSNTTVKSLDLKGNNLRTVGAEALGKLLWQNKSIRSLTLEWNSLGMWEEGFSSFCQGLGANNFLQRLDLRNNQINHQGAAELAVALTQNASLQELDLRWNNIGLLGGRALLNCLHRNKTLKRLELAGNNIPGDILKAIEQALNHNQDRETILSEAQNQVNILSKEVLSLKDEKNKQFLDFMDTVDKQKEEKVKSERISAARVGQLQEVLDEQHSIMNSLKAKLQMTEAALALSEQKVHNLGELLNTMKQEQTSVAQCHFRELQQQKQESADREAKLLQDLSAASEKNLLLRNQVDELERKCKVQQDQLFQVKQDLTNTTAELKLRAVQAEERLEMEKRRFKQSLEDMESLRVKEVDHMAQHIEASERSMQDRIQRLEAIRISLEGELSQVKAAALAERGQAEEELIKARSQARLEEQQRLEHLEEKLQLMTESRDEAQKCCLKQKEMVAEAQARAKQLSLQADGLKRRLEELQQDLNRKEEEKVIEVNKVKVELQEQIGHLEAERTAQDSLREKVAALERQLKALSSNHREALLDKEGEISLLLEKLRMKEAEISRVREEEAQRASFLQNAIMAYVQGPPLGTHGSRK
;
A
#
# COMPACT_ATOMS: atom_id res chain seq x y z
N SER A 1 12.49 8.83 -4.01
CA SER A 1 11.99 10.22 -4.10
C SER A 1 11.02 10.45 -2.95
N TYR A 2 11.37 11.28 -1.96
CA TYR A 2 10.57 11.53 -0.74
C TYR A 2 9.20 12.18 -1.06
N SER A 3 9.13 12.93 -2.16
CA SER A 3 7.89 13.49 -2.68
C SER A 3 6.89 12.42 -3.13
N GLY A 4 7.38 11.28 -3.63
CA GLY A 4 6.53 10.17 -4.06
C GLY A 4 5.77 9.52 -2.89
N VAL A 5 6.46 9.29 -1.77
CA VAL A 5 5.81 8.68 -0.58
C VAL A 5 4.82 9.65 0.06
N LYS A 6 5.15 10.95 0.13
CA LYS A 6 4.21 11.97 0.63
C LYS A 6 2.91 11.99 -0.18
N LEU A 7 3.00 11.95 -1.51
CA LEU A 7 1.83 11.92 -2.40
C LEU A 7 1.02 10.63 -2.24
N LEU A 8 1.69 9.48 -2.12
CA LEU A 8 1.03 8.19 -1.88
C LEU A 8 0.24 8.21 -0.57
N LEU A 9 0.88 8.62 0.54
CA LEU A 9 0.25 8.68 1.85
C LEU A 9 -0.92 9.66 1.87
N HIS A 10 -0.77 10.82 1.22
CA HIS A 10 -1.87 11.78 1.08
C HIS A 10 -3.05 11.20 0.29
N GLY A 11 -2.79 10.49 -0.81
CA GLY A 11 -3.84 9.81 -1.58
C GLY A 11 -4.54 8.70 -0.77
N LEU A 12 -3.83 8.04 0.14
CA LEU A 12 -4.38 7.01 1.01
C LEU A 12 -5.23 7.57 2.16
N CYS A 13 -5.15 8.87 2.48
CA CYS A 13 -6.00 9.48 3.51
C CYS A 13 -7.50 9.34 3.20
N SER A 14 -7.90 9.52 1.94
CA SER A 14 -9.29 9.39 1.49
C SER A 14 -9.67 7.97 1.05
N ASN A 15 -8.71 7.03 1.09
CA ASN A 15 -8.93 5.67 0.64
C ASN A 15 -9.78 4.86 1.66
N THR A 16 -10.81 4.17 1.17
CA THR A 16 -11.71 3.35 1.99
C THR A 16 -11.50 1.84 1.80
N THR A 17 -10.71 1.42 0.82
CA THR A 17 -10.60 0.04 0.34
C THR A 17 -9.39 -0.70 0.90
N VAL A 18 -8.21 -0.07 0.91
CA VAL A 18 -6.94 -0.68 1.31
C VAL A 18 -6.97 -1.06 2.78
N LYS A 19 -6.72 -2.35 3.07
CA LYS A 19 -6.70 -2.88 4.44
C LYS A 19 -5.30 -3.12 4.98
N SER A 20 -4.32 -3.34 4.10
CA SER A 20 -2.94 -3.62 4.48
C SER A 20 -2.01 -2.75 3.65
N LEU A 21 -1.07 -2.09 4.32
CA LEU A 21 -0.07 -1.23 3.69
C LEU A 21 1.31 -1.64 4.18
N ASP A 22 2.18 -2.02 3.25
CA ASP A 22 3.59 -2.34 3.52
C ASP A 22 4.48 -1.26 2.92
N LEU A 23 5.25 -0.60 3.78
CA LEU A 23 6.22 0.43 3.43
C LEU A 23 7.60 0.11 4.02
N LYS A 24 7.94 -1.17 4.19
CA LYS A 24 9.25 -1.60 4.67
C LYS A 24 10.40 -1.02 3.83
N GLY A 25 11.45 -0.53 4.49
CA GLY A 25 12.71 -0.14 3.86
C GLY A 25 12.66 1.12 2.98
N ASN A 26 11.70 2.03 3.21
CA ASN A 26 11.52 3.22 2.39
C ASN A 26 12.25 4.48 2.89
N ASN A 27 12.93 4.40 4.05
CA ASN A 27 13.65 5.52 4.67
C ASN A 27 12.82 6.82 4.68
N LEU A 28 11.67 6.77 5.34
CA LEU A 28 10.63 7.81 5.26
C LEU A 28 11.08 9.20 5.73
N ARG A 29 12.11 9.26 6.60
CA ARG A 29 12.61 10.49 7.23
C ARG A 29 11.50 11.27 7.95
N THR A 30 11.79 12.51 8.36
CA THR A 30 10.81 13.35 9.07
C THR A 30 9.53 13.59 8.25
N VAL A 31 9.65 13.94 6.97
CA VAL A 31 8.49 14.28 6.12
C VAL A 31 7.56 13.08 5.90
N GLY A 32 8.12 11.87 5.78
CA GLY A 32 7.31 10.66 5.66
C GLY A 32 6.66 10.26 6.99
N ALA A 33 7.33 10.50 8.14
CA ALA A 33 6.76 10.27 9.46
C ALA A 33 5.55 11.18 9.74
N GLU A 34 5.66 12.48 9.43
CA GLU A 34 4.54 13.42 9.52
C GLU A 34 3.37 13.04 8.60
N ALA A 35 3.69 12.64 7.36
CA ALA A 35 2.68 12.18 6.40
C ALA A 35 1.97 10.90 6.87
N LEU A 36 2.69 9.98 7.51
CA LEU A 36 2.08 8.81 8.15
C LEU A 36 1.18 9.20 9.31
N GLY A 37 1.57 10.19 10.14
CA GLY A 37 0.71 10.72 11.19
C GLY A 37 -0.61 11.25 10.65
N LYS A 38 -0.57 12.03 9.56
CA LYS A 38 -1.76 12.51 8.86
C LYS A 38 -2.61 11.37 8.28
N LEU A 39 -1.96 10.37 7.67
CA LEU A 39 -2.64 9.17 7.17
C LEU A 39 -3.39 8.46 8.29
N LEU A 40 -2.73 8.20 9.43
CA LEU A 40 -3.35 7.53 10.56
C LEU A 40 -4.48 8.35 11.16
N TRP A 41 -4.38 9.68 11.21
CA TRP A 41 -5.47 10.51 11.69
C TRP A 41 -6.73 10.34 10.82
N GLN A 42 -6.59 10.35 9.50
CA GLN A 42 -7.72 10.47 8.57
C GLN A 42 -8.25 9.11 8.07
N ASN A 43 -7.36 8.13 7.88
CA ASN A 43 -7.71 6.87 7.26
C ASN A 43 -8.49 5.94 8.21
N LYS A 44 -9.61 5.43 7.71
CA LYS A 44 -10.53 4.54 8.44
C LYS A 44 -10.56 3.11 7.90
N SER A 45 -9.70 2.79 6.93
CA SER A 45 -9.75 1.53 6.17
C SER A 45 -8.62 0.58 6.50
N ILE A 46 -7.41 1.10 6.69
CA ILE A 46 -6.20 0.33 6.95
C ILE A 46 -6.29 -0.34 8.32
N ARG A 47 -6.05 -1.64 8.33
CA ARG A 47 -6.03 -2.51 9.51
C ARG A 47 -4.62 -2.97 9.85
N SER A 48 -3.72 -3.04 8.87
CA SER A 48 -2.35 -3.54 9.04
C SER A 48 -1.36 -2.57 8.38
N LEU A 49 -0.34 -2.14 9.12
CA LEU A 49 0.67 -1.22 8.63
C LEU A 49 2.08 -1.73 8.98
N THR A 50 2.91 -1.94 7.96
CA THR A 50 4.29 -2.41 8.10
C THR A 50 5.26 -1.29 7.77
N LEU A 51 6.09 -0.91 8.75
CA LEU A 51 7.04 0.21 8.66
C LEU A 51 8.47 -0.22 9.02
N GLU A 52 8.79 -1.50 8.94
CA GLU A 52 10.13 -2.01 9.27
C GLU A 52 11.24 -1.28 8.46
N TRP A 53 12.40 -0.99 9.07
CA TRP A 53 13.54 -0.33 8.40
C TRP A 53 13.28 1.08 7.86
N ASN A 54 12.50 1.91 8.57
CA ASN A 54 12.26 3.31 8.17
C ASN A 54 12.94 4.37 9.05
N SER A 55 13.63 3.97 10.12
CA SER A 55 14.36 4.86 11.03
C SER A 55 13.50 6.01 11.58
N LEU A 56 12.21 5.74 11.82
CA LEU A 56 11.25 6.76 12.26
C LEU A 56 11.64 7.42 13.59
N GLY A 57 12.23 6.66 14.51
CA GLY A 57 12.63 7.13 15.83
C GLY A 57 13.80 8.12 15.85
N MET A 58 14.51 8.31 14.73
CA MET A 58 15.56 9.32 14.59
C MET A 58 14.99 10.74 14.40
N TRP A 59 13.70 10.87 14.07
CA TRP A 59 13.06 12.13 13.72
C TRP A 59 12.01 12.46 14.78
N GLU A 60 12.42 13.05 15.91
CA GLU A 60 11.57 13.22 17.09
C GLU A 60 10.25 13.93 16.77
N GLU A 61 10.27 15.08 16.09
CA GLU A 61 9.04 15.82 15.73
C GLU A 61 8.12 15.04 14.78
N GLY A 62 8.71 14.38 13.78
CA GLY A 62 7.98 13.55 12.82
C GLY A 62 7.37 12.31 13.48
N PHE A 63 8.08 11.69 14.42
CA PHE A 63 7.61 10.55 15.18
C PHE A 63 6.53 10.93 16.20
N SER A 64 6.64 12.11 16.80
CA SER A 64 5.60 12.66 17.68
C SER A 64 4.29 12.87 16.91
N SER A 65 4.38 13.41 15.70
CA SER A 65 3.24 13.56 14.78
C SER A 65 2.63 12.20 14.39
N PHE A 66 3.47 11.19 14.14
CA PHE A 66 3.04 9.82 13.91
C PHE A 66 2.28 9.25 15.12
N CYS A 67 2.81 9.44 16.33
CA CYS A 67 2.18 8.99 17.58
C CYS A 67 0.83 9.67 17.82
N GLN A 68 0.71 10.97 17.57
CA GLN A 68 -0.57 11.69 17.66
C GLN A 68 -1.61 11.11 16.68
N GLY A 69 -1.21 10.87 15.42
CA GLY A 69 -2.07 10.22 14.43
C GLY A 69 -2.49 8.81 14.85
N LEU A 70 -1.57 8.03 15.42
CA LEU A 70 -1.86 6.70 15.95
C LEU A 70 -2.83 6.75 17.13
N GLY A 71 -2.69 7.70 18.05
CA GLY A 71 -3.58 7.87 19.20
C GLY A 71 -5.02 8.17 18.80
N ALA A 72 -5.22 8.94 17.74
CA ALA A 72 -6.54 9.27 17.19
C ALA A 72 -7.14 8.15 16.31
N ASN A 73 -6.32 7.23 15.80
CA ASN A 73 -6.78 6.18 14.90
C ASN A 73 -7.52 5.07 15.65
N ASN A 74 -8.75 4.77 15.25
CA ASN A 74 -9.58 3.72 15.85
C ASN A 74 -9.82 2.53 14.90
N PHE A 75 -8.96 2.35 13.89
CA PHE A 75 -9.14 1.34 12.84
C PHE A 75 -7.96 0.40 12.66
N LEU A 76 -6.73 0.87 12.90
CA LEU A 76 -5.52 0.09 12.78
C LEU A 76 -5.48 -0.97 13.90
N GLN A 77 -5.23 -2.22 13.52
CA GLN A 77 -5.20 -3.38 14.41
C GLN A 77 -3.78 -3.94 14.56
N ARG A 78 -2.95 -3.87 13.51
CA ARG A 78 -1.58 -4.39 13.49
C ARG A 78 -0.61 -3.32 13.02
N LEU A 79 0.45 -3.11 13.78
CA LEU A 79 1.51 -2.16 13.47
C LEU A 79 2.88 -2.80 13.68
N ASP A 80 3.71 -2.76 12.65
CA ASP A 80 5.09 -3.23 12.70
C ASP A 80 6.06 -2.06 12.58
N LEU A 81 6.80 -1.82 13.66
CA LEU A 81 7.82 -0.78 13.84
C LEU A 81 9.21 -1.37 14.13
N ARG A 82 9.47 -2.61 13.70
CA ARG A 82 10.79 -3.24 13.84
C ARG A 82 11.92 -2.44 13.17
N ASN A 83 13.11 -2.42 13.75
CA ASN A 83 14.28 -1.70 13.18
C ASN A 83 13.98 -0.24 12.77
N ASN A 84 13.31 0.53 13.65
CA ASN A 84 12.99 1.94 13.40
C ASN A 84 13.81 2.92 14.23
N GLN A 85 14.84 2.45 14.94
CA GLN A 85 15.71 3.29 15.78
C GLN A 85 14.92 4.09 16.85
N ILE A 86 13.83 3.52 17.36
CA ILE A 86 13.01 4.15 18.41
C ILE A 86 13.79 4.13 19.73
N ASN A 87 14.06 5.31 20.28
CA ASN A 87 14.74 5.48 21.56
C ASN A 87 13.74 5.52 22.74
N HIS A 88 14.23 5.73 23.96
CA HIS A 88 13.38 5.83 25.15
C HIS A 88 12.37 6.98 25.11
N GLN A 89 12.71 8.10 24.47
CA GLN A 89 11.82 9.26 24.34
C GLN A 89 10.67 8.97 23.36
N GLY A 90 10.99 8.42 22.18
CA GLY A 90 9.97 7.97 21.22
C GLY A 90 9.07 6.87 21.82
N ALA A 91 9.63 5.95 22.62
CA ALA A 91 8.82 4.97 23.32
C ALA A 91 7.83 5.59 24.34
N ALA A 92 8.20 6.71 24.98
CA ALA A 92 7.30 7.44 25.87
C ALA A 92 6.15 8.10 25.09
N GLU A 93 6.42 8.70 23.93
CA GLU A 93 5.37 9.24 23.05
C GLU A 93 4.43 8.15 22.52
N LEU A 94 5.00 7.01 22.11
CA LEU A 94 4.23 5.86 21.68
C LEU A 94 3.34 5.32 22.81
N ALA A 95 3.85 5.28 24.04
CA ALA A 95 3.07 4.90 25.21
C ALA A 95 1.88 5.85 25.44
N VAL A 96 2.05 7.16 25.27
CA VAL A 96 0.95 8.14 25.34
C VAL A 96 -0.09 7.87 24.26
N ALA A 97 0.34 7.66 23.01
CA ALA A 97 -0.56 7.32 21.92
C ALA A 97 -1.37 6.04 22.20
N LEU A 98 -0.71 5.00 22.70
CA LEU A 98 -1.35 3.73 23.06
C LEU A 98 -2.38 3.89 24.19
N THR A 99 -2.22 4.82 25.13
CA THR A 99 -3.26 5.05 26.15
C THR A 99 -4.57 5.59 25.57
N GLN A 100 -4.54 6.24 24.41
CA GLN A 100 -5.71 6.81 23.73
C GLN A 100 -6.25 5.86 22.66
N ASN A 101 -5.36 5.10 22.01
CA ASN A 101 -5.74 4.19 20.95
C ASN A 101 -6.61 3.03 21.50
N ALA A 102 -7.77 2.81 20.87
CA ALA A 102 -8.73 1.79 21.27
C ALA A 102 -8.88 0.64 20.25
N SER A 103 -8.03 0.57 19.22
CA SER A 103 -8.18 -0.40 18.13
C SER A 103 -6.98 -1.30 17.91
N LEU A 104 -5.78 -0.85 18.27
CA LEU A 104 -4.54 -1.58 18.03
C LEU A 104 -4.48 -2.80 18.94
N GLN A 105 -4.21 -3.95 18.33
CA GLN A 105 -4.17 -5.27 18.98
C GLN A 105 -2.76 -5.85 18.97
N GLU A 106 -1.98 -5.57 17.93
CA GLU A 106 -0.64 -6.11 17.75
C GLU A 106 0.34 -4.99 17.41
N LEU A 107 1.43 -4.93 18.16
CA LEU A 107 2.50 -3.98 17.97
C LEU A 107 3.85 -4.70 18.03
N ASP A 108 4.64 -4.55 16.96
CA ASP A 108 5.99 -5.10 16.90
C ASP A 108 7.02 -3.99 16.99
N LEU A 109 7.84 -4.02 18.05
CA LEU A 109 8.91 -3.05 18.30
C LEU A 109 10.27 -3.72 18.36
N ARG A 110 10.44 -4.95 17.86
CA ARG A 110 11.73 -5.65 17.95
C ARG A 110 12.87 -4.86 17.30
N TRP A 111 14.07 -5.01 17.86
CA TRP A 111 15.29 -4.39 17.35
C TRP A 111 15.20 -2.84 17.28
N ASN A 112 14.79 -2.22 18.38
CA ASN A 112 14.88 -0.77 18.59
C ASN A 112 15.77 -0.47 19.83
N ASN A 113 15.84 0.77 20.31
CA ASN A 113 16.66 1.19 21.44
C ASN A 113 15.82 1.80 22.59
N ILE A 114 14.73 1.11 22.95
CA ILE A 114 13.73 1.58 23.92
C ILE A 114 14.33 1.73 25.33
N GLY A 115 15.16 0.78 25.77
CA GLY A 115 15.81 0.78 27.08
C GLY A 115 14.84 0.72 28.27
N LEU A 116 15.40 0.83 29.49
CA LEU A 116 14.65 0.77 30.75
C LEU A 116 13.51 1.82 30.84
N LEU A 117 13.80 3.09 30.53
CA LEU A 117 12.83 4.17 30.66
C LEU A 117 11.65 4.01 29.71
N GLY A 118 11.92 3.66 28.45
CA GLY A 118 10.87 3.40 27.47
C GLY A 118 10.04 2.15 27.82
N GLY A 119 10.68 1.09 28.35
CA GLY A 119 9.98 -0.09 28.84
C GLY A 119 9.01 0.22 29.98
N ARG A 120 9.41 1.09 30.93
CA ARG A 120 8.51 1.57 32.01
C ARG A 120 7.34 2.38 31.46
N ALA A 121 7.57 3.23 30.46
CA ALA A 121 6.50 3.99 29.84
C ALA A 121 5.45 3.09 29.16
N LEU A 122 5.91 2.08 28.41
CA LEU A 122 5.04 1.07 27.80
C LEU A 122 4.28 0.24 28.84
N LEU A 123 4.93 -0.17 29.92
CA LEU A 123 4.25 -0.87 31.02
C LEU A 123 3.13 0.00 31.63
N ASN A 124 3.43 1.27 31.91
CA ASN A 124 2.44 2.19 32.47
C ASN A 124 1.24 2.42 31.53
N CYS A 125 1.44 2.45 30.20
CA CYS A 125 0.33 2.63 29.27
C CYS A 125 -0.61 1.42 29.23
N LEU A 126 -0.09 0.20 29.36
CA LEU A 126 -0.89 -1.04 29.36
C LEU A 126 -1.87 -1.14 30.53
N HIS A 127 -1.64 -0.39 31.62
CA HIS A 127 -2.63 -0.29 32.69
C HIS A 127 -3.94 0.37 32.22
N ARG A 128 -3.86 1.29 31.24
CA ARG A 128 -5.01 2.00 30.66
C ARG A 128 -5.46 1.41 29.33
N ASN A 129 -4.53 0.99 28.47
CA ASN A 129 -4.86 0.35 27.21
C ASN A 129 -5.39 -1.06 27.45
N LYS A 130 -6.58 -1.36 26.92
CA LYS A 130 -7.26 -2.66 27.09
C LYS A 130 -7.45 -3.43 25.78
N THR A 131 -6.77 -3.01 24.72
CA THR A 131 -6.98 -3.51 23.35
C THR A 131 -5.75 -4.21 22.82
N LEU A 132 -4.57 -3.80 23.25
CA LEU A 132 -3.30 -4.40 22.86
C LEU A 132 -3.14 -5.76 23.53
N LYS A 133 -2.89 -6.78 22.71
CA LYS A 133 -2.80 -8.20 23.09
C LYS A 133 -1.42 -8.78 22.82
N ARG A 134 -0.75 -8.27 21.79
CA ARG A 134 0.61 -8.68 21.43
C ARG A 134 1.52 -7.47 21.33
N LEU A 135 2.62 -7.50 22.06
CA LEU A 135 3.67 -6.49 22.03
C LEU A 135 5.03 -7.19 22.01
N GLU A 136 5.71 -7.12 20.86
CA GLU A 136 7.01 -7.77 20.66
C GLU A 136 8.15 -6.78 20.94
N LEU A 137 9.00 -7.10 21.91
CA LEU A 137 10.05 -6.20 22.43
C LEU A 137 11.47 -6.78 22.36
N ALA A 138 11.67 -7.93 21.72
CA ALA A 138 12.99 -8.54 21.61
C ALA A 138 14.05 -7.57 21.01
N GLY A 139 15.24 -7.53 21.59
CA GLY A 139 16.34 -6.69 21.10
C GLY A 139 16.25 -5.20 21.45
N ASN A 140 15.55 -4.82 22.53
CA ASN A 140 15.36 -3.42 22.97
C ASN A 140 16.13 -3.00 24.23
N ASN A 141 16.98 -3.88 24.77
CA ASN A 141 17.71 -3.65 26.03
C ASN A 141 16.81 -3.27 27.23
N ILE A 142 15.62 -3.87 27.31
CA ILE A 142 14.67 -3.70 28.42
C ILE A 142 14.97 -4.76 29.48
N PRO A 143 15.06 -4.39 30.78
CA PRO A 143 15.23 -5.35 31.86
C PRO A 143 14.13 -6.43 31.91
N GLY A 144 14.53 -7.66 32.23
CA GLY A 144 13.65 -8.84 32.14
C GLY A 144 12.47 -8.82 33.11
N ASP A 145 12.59 -8.15 34.25
CA ASP A 145 11.50 -7.91 35.20
C ASP A 145 10.38 -7.05 34.59
N ILE A 146 10.74 -6.00 33.84
CA ILE A 146 9.76 -5.15 33.13
C ILE A 146 9.11 -5.93 31.99
N LEU A 147 9.87 -6.73 31.25
CA LEU A 147 9.31 -7.57 30.17
C LEU A 147 8.26 -8.55 30.73
N LYS A 148 8.53 -9.19 31.87
CA LYS A 148 7.55 -10.06 32.55
C LYS A 148 6.30 -9.29 32.99
N ALA A 149 6.46 -8.08 33.52
CA ALA A 149 5.32 -7.25 33.91
C ALA A 149 4.46 -6.83 32.70
N ILE A 150 5.10 -6.50 31.57
CA ILE A 150 4.41 -6.22 30.31
C ILE A 150 3.65 -7.45 29.81
N GLU A 151 4.29 -8.63 29.81
CA GLU A 151 3.67 -9.89 29.42
C GLU A 151 2.44 -10.21 30.29
N GLN A 152 2.57 -10.03 31.61
CA GLN A 152 1.43 -10.17 32.52
C GLN A 152 0.30 -9.21 32.16
N ALA A 153 0.58 -7.92 31.92
CA ALA A 153 -0.44 -6.95 31.55
C ALA A 153 -1.15 -7.30 30.22
N LEU A 154 -0.43 -7.84 29.25
CA LEU A 154 -1.00 -8.31 27.98
C LEU A 154 -1.88 -9.55 28.17
N ASN A 155 -1.47 -10.50 29.00
CA ASN A 155 -2.28 -11.67 29.34
C ASN A 155 -3.61 -11.25 29.98
N HIS A 156 -3.59 -10.26 30.89
CA HIS A 156 -4.83 -9.71 31.45
C HIS A 156 -5.75 -9.09 30.39
N ASN A 157 -5.18 -8.42 29.37
CA ASN A 157 -5.98 -7.90 28.26
C ASN A 157 -6.58 -9.02 27.41
N GLN A 158 -5.85 -10.11 27.18
CA GLN A 158 -6.32 -11.28 26.46
C GLN A 158 -7.44 -12.02 27.22
N ASP A 159 -7.27 -12.21 28.53
CA ASP A 159 -8.29 -12.82 29.41
C ASP A 159 -9.56 -11.96 29.48
N ARG A 160 -9.41 -10.63 29.48
CA ARG A 160 -10.57 -9.74 29.46
C ARG A 160 -11.38 -9.89 28.19
N GLU A 161 -10.72 -10.10 27.04
CA GLU A 161 -11.40 -10.33 25.77
C GLU A 161 -12.14 -11.68 25.76
N THR A 162 -11.52 -12.75 26.26
CA THR A 162 -12.18 -14.07 26.31
C THR A 162 -13.43 -14.02 27.18
N ILE A 163 -13.34 -13.43 28.38
CA ILE A 163 -14.49 -13.23 29.27
C ILE A 163 -15.59 -12.41 28.60
N LEU A 164 -15.23 -11.30 27.92
CA LEU A 164 -16.19 -10.47 27.20
C LEU A 164 -16.87 -11.23 26.04
N SER A 165 -16.11 -12.02 25.29
CA SER A 165 -16.63 -12.83 24.19
C SER A 165 -17.58 -13.92 24.70
N GLU A 166 -17.23 -14.60 25.78
CA GLU A 166 -18.08 -15.60 26.43
C GLU A 166 -19.37 -14.97 26.97
N ALA A 167 -19.28 -13.82 27.63
CA ALA A 167 -20.45 -13.08 28.09
C ALA A 167 -21.37 -12.66 26.94
N GLN A 168 -20.80 -12.17 25.83
CA GLN A 168 -21.57 -11.83 24.62
C GLN A 168 -22.27 -13.05 24.02
N ASN A 169 -21.58 -14.19 23.98
CA ASN A 169 -22.15 -15.45 23.49
C ASN A 169 -23.29 -15.95 24.39
N GLN A 170 -23.13 -15.87 25.71
CA GLN A 170 -24.16 -16.19 26.69
C GLN A 170 -25.41 -15.31 26.50
N VAL A 171 -25.23 -13.99 26.36
CA VAL A 171 -26.34 -13.06 26.09
C VAL A 171 -27.06 -13.43 24.78
N ASN A 172 -26.32 -13.77 23.73
CA ASN A 172 -26.91 -14.19 22.46
C ASN A 172 -27.73 -15.48 22.58
N ILE A 173 -27.26 -16.46 23.37
CA ILE A 173 -27.97 -17.71 23.63
C ILE A 173 -29.25 -17.44 24.43
N LEU A 174 -29.14 -16.73 25.55
CA LEU A 174 -30.29 -16.36 26.38
C LEU A 174 -31.32 -15.55 25.60
N SER A 175 -30.89 -14.61 24.75
CA SER A 175 -31.79 -13.84 23.91
C SER A 175 -32.58 -14.72 22.93
N LYS A 176 -31.96 -15.79 22.38
CA LYS A 176 -32.64 -16.74 21.51
C LYS A 176 -33.62 -17.61 22.30
N GLU A 177 -33.25 -18.07 23.49
CA GLU A 177 -34.14 -18.85 24.37
C GLU A 177 -35.36 -18.04 24.82
N VAL A 178 -35.18 -16.76 25.17
CA VAL A 178 -36.30 -15.88 25.52
C VAL A 178 -37.25 -15.71 24.33
N LEU A 179 -36.72 -15.55 23.12
CA LEU A 179 -37.54 -15.48 21.91
C LEU A 179 -38.30 -16.79 21.66
N SER A 180 -37.65 -17.95 21.76
CA SER A 180 -38.34 -19.23 21.56
C SER A 180 -39.41 -19.49 22.63
N LEU A 181 -39.12 -19.16 23.90
CA LEU A 181 -40.11 -19.27 24.98
C LEU A 181 -41.29 -18.32 24.76
N LYS A 182 -41.05 -17.11 24.26
CA LYS A 182 -42.11 -16.17 23.92
C LYS A 182 -43.00 -16.73 22.81
N ASP A 183 -42.41 -17.29 21.75
CA ASP A 183 -43.16 -17.88 20.65
C ASP A 183 -43.97 -19.11 21.10
N GLU A 184 -43.39 -19.96 21.92
CA GLU A 184 -44.07 -21.13 22.48
C GLU A 184 -45.22 -20.73 23.43
N LYS A 185 -45.02 -19.70 24.26
CA LYS A 185 -46.09 -19.16 25.12
C LYS A 185 -47.20 -18.49 24.32
N ASN A 186 -46.88 -17.77 23.25
CA ASN A 186 -47.87 -17.23 22.34
C ASN A 186 -48.70 -18.33 21.68
N LYS A 187 -48.05 -19.43 21.26
CA LYS A 187 -48.74 -20.59 20.71
C LYS A 187 -49.66 -21.26 21.74
N GLN A 188 -49.17 -21.51 22.95
CA GLN A 188 -49.98 -22.04 24.05
C GLN A 188 -51.18 -21.14 24.37
N PHE A 189 -51.00 -19.82 24.32
CA PHE A 189 -52.08 -18.86 24.53
C PHE A 189 -53.13 -18.92 23.41
N LEU A 190 -52.71 -19.01 22.15
CA LEU A 190 -53.61 -19.20 21.00
C LEU A 190 -54.39 -20.51 21.12
N ASP A 191 -53.72 -21.63 21.42
CA ASP A 191 -54.37 -22.93 21.60
C ASP A 191 -55.40 -22.91 22.75
N PHE A 192 -55.09 -22.20 23.85
CA PHE A 192 -56.01 -22.00 24.96
C PHE A 192 -57.21 -21.15 24.55
N MET A 193 -57.00 -20.05 23.82
CA MET A 193 -58.08 -19.21 23.29
C MET A 193 -59.02 -19.99 22.36
N ASP A 194 -58.48 -20.80 21.45
CA ASP A 194 -59.26 -21.70 20.60
C ASP A 194 -60.10 -22.68 21.43
N THR A 195 -59.54 -23.19 22.52
CA THR A 195 -60.25 -24.10 23.43
C THR A 195 -61.38 -23.38 24.16
N VAL A 196 -61.14 -22.17 24.65
CA VAL A 196 -62.16 -21.32 25.29
C VAL A 196 -63.29 -21.01 24.31
N ASP A 197 -62.98 -20.69 23.06
CA ASP A 197 -63.99 -20.37 22.06
C ASP A 197 -64.81 -21.61 21.65
N LYS A 198 -64.19 -22.79 21.54
CA LYS A 198 -64.92 -24.06 21.39
C LYS A 198 -65.86 -24.33 22.57
N GLN A 199 -65.40 -24.13 23.80
CA GLN A 199 -66.25 -24.30 24.98
C GLN A 199 -67.42 -23.31 25.01
N LYS A 200 -67.20 -22.05 24.58
CA LYS A 200 -68.28 -21.08 24.43
C LYS A 200 -69.29 -21.52 23.38
N GLU A 201 -68.85 -22.01 22.22
CA GLU A 201 -69.74 -22.55 21.20
C GLU A 201 -70.55 -23.74 21.69
N GLU A 202 -69.92 -24.69 22.39
CA GLU A 202 -70.60 -25.83 23.01
C GLU A 202 -71.61 -25.39 24.06
N LYS A 203 -71.27 -24.41 24.88
CA LYS A 203 -72.19 -23.82 25.86
C LYS A 203 -73.40 -23.19 25.16
N VAL A 204 -73.19 -22.41 24.10
CA VAL A 204 -74.30 -21.82 23.31
C VAL A 204 -75.16 -22.91 22.66
N LYS A 205 -74.55 -23.99 22.14
CA LYS A 205 -75.29 -25.15 21.61
C LYS A 205 -76.13 -25.84 22.70
N SER A 206 -75.54 -26.07 23.88
CA SER A 206 -76.23 -26.65 25.04
C SER A 206 -77.38 -25.75 25.52
N GLU A 207 -77.16 -24.44 25.59
CA GLU A 207 -78.18 -23.46 25.94
C GLU A 207 -79.34 -23.51 24.94
N ARG A 208 -79.07 -23.53 23.62
CA ARG A 208 -80.10 -23.69 22.59
C ARG A 208 -80.90 -24.99 22.73
N ILE A 209 -80.22 -26.12 23.00
CA ILE A 209 -80.89 -27.42 23.21
C ILE A 209 -81.77 -27.37 24.47
N SER A 210 -81.26 -26.80 25.56
CA SER A 210 -82.01 -26.66 26.80
C SER A 210 -83.22 -25.75 26.64
N ALA A 211 -83.08 -24.62 25.92
CA ALA A 211 -84.17 -23.71 25.59
C ALA A 211 -85.23 -24.38 24.72
N ALA A 212 -84.84 -25.16 23.71
CA ALA A 212 -85.77 -25.94 22.89
C ALA A 212 -86.53 -26.97 23.73
N ARG A 213 -85.87 -27.65 24.67
CA ARG A 213 -86.49 -28.62 25.57
C ARG A 213 -87.46 -27.96 26.56
N VAL A 214 -87.12 -26.78 27.08
CA VAL A 214 -88.03 -25.97 27.90
C VAL A 214 -89.25 -25.54 27.08
N GLY A 215 -89.07 -25.11 25.83
CA GLY A 215 -90.17 -24.81 24.92
C GLY A 215 -91.11 -25.99 24.70
N GLN A 216 -90.57 -27.19 24.43
CA GLN A 216 -91.37 -28.41 24.29
C GLN A 216 -92.14 -28.77 25.57
N LEU A 217 -91.50 -28.65 26.74
CA LEU A 217 -92.17 -28.89 28.02
C LEU A 217 -93.28 -27.86 28.30
N GLN A 218 -93.09 -26.62 27.87
CA GLN A 218 -94.09 -25.55 27.98
C GLN A 218 -95.30 -25.84 27.08
N GLU A 219 -95.08 -26.28 25.83
CA GLU A 219 -96.16 -26.70 24.93
C GLU A 219 -96.99 -27.85 25.54
N VAL A 220 -96.33 -28.88 26.06
CA VAL A 220 -97.02 -29.99 26.76
C VAL A 220 -97.79 -29.51 27.98
N LEU A 221 -97.23 -28.59 28.77
CA LEU A 221 -97.91 -28.01 29.92
C LEU A 221 -99.17 -27.23 29.51
N ASP A 222 -99.08 -26.44 28.44
CA ASP A 222 -100.20 -25.67 27.91
C ASP A 222 -101.31 -26.59 27.36
N GLU A 223 -100.94 -27.70 26.70
CA GLU A 223 -101.88 -28.76 26.32
C GLU A 223 -102.57 -29.37 27.54
N GLN A 224 -101.83 -29.71 28.59
CA GLN A 224 -102.40 -30.24 29.83
C GLN A 224 -103.34 -29.24 30.52
N HIS A 225 -102.97 -27.96 30.56
CA HIS A 225 -103.84 -26.89 31.04
C HIS A 225 -105.13 -26.78 30.21
N SER A 226 -105.05 -26.88 28.88
CA SER A 226 -106.20 -26.88 27.99
C SER A 226 -107.14 -28.07 28.27
N ILE A 227 -106.58 -29.27 28.45
CA ILE A 227 -107.33 -30.49 28.82
C ILE A 227 -108.00 -30.31 30.19
N MET A 228 -107.25 -29.82 31.18
CA MET A 228 -107.77 -29.57 32.53
C MET A 228 -108.92 -28.54 32.51
N ASN A 229 -108.81 -27.48 31.71
CA ASN A 229 -109.89 -26.51 31.53
C ASN A 229 -111.13 -27.13 30.88
N SER A 230 -110.95 -28.00 29.87
CA SER A 230 -112.05 -28.76 29.25
C SER A 230 -112.74 -29.68 30.26
N LEU A 231 -111.98 -30.40 31.08
CA LEU A 231 -112.50 -31.27 32.14
C LEU A 231 -113.24 -30.48 33.21
N LYS A 232 -112.71 -29.31 33.61
CA LYS A 232 -113.37 -28.40 34.55
C LYS A 232 -114.72 -27.92 34.01
N ALA A 233 -114.81 -27.57 32.73
CA ALA A 233 -116.08 -27.19 32.09
C ALA A 233 -117.08 -28.36 32.05
N LYS A 234 -116.62 -29.58 31.77
CA LYS A 234 -117.47 -30.79 31.83
C LYS A 234 -117.99 -31.06 33.24
N LEU A 235 -117.15 -30.89 34.26
CA LEU A 235 -117.53 -31.06 35.67
C LEU A 235 -118.64 -30.06 36.05
N GLN A 236 -118.48 -28.79 35.70
CA GLN A 236 -119.50 -27.75 35.94
C GLN A 236 -120.84 -28.07 35.27
N MET A 237 -120.83 -28.63 34.06
CA MET A 237 -122.05 -29.08 33.37
C MET A 237 -122.73 -30.25 34.10
N THR A 238 -121.96 -31.19 34.64
CA THR A 238 -122.51 -32.32 35.42
C THR A 238 -123.06 -31.88 36.78
N GLU A 239 -122.40 -30.94 37.44
CA GLU A 239 -122.88 -30.35 38.70
C GLU A 239 -124.20 -29.58 38.49
N ALA A 240 -124.33 -28.84 37.38
CA ALA A 240 -125.58 -28.16 37.01
C ALA A 240 -126.74 -29.14 36.73
N ALA A 241 -126.46 -30.29 36.11
CA ALA A 241 -127.46 -31.33 35.87
C ALA A 241 -127.93 -31.99 37.18
N LEU A 242 -127.03 -32.16 38.15
CA LEU A 242 -127.36 -32.70 39.48
C LEU A 242 -128.28 -31.74 40.26
N ALA A 243 -127.99 -30.45 40.25
CA ALA A 243 -128.83 -29.44 40.91
C ALA A 243 -130.27 -29.40 40.35
N LEU A 244 -130.43 -29.57 39.04
CA LEU A 244 -131.75 -29.67 38.38
C LEU A 244 -132.53 -30.94 38.78
N SER A 245 -131.81 -32.03 39.08
CA SER A 245 -132.38 -33.27 39.60
C SER A 245 -132.88 -33.10 41.04
N GLU A 246 -132.09 -32.45 41.90
CA GLU A 246 -132.45 -32.18 43.30
C GLU A 246 -133.71 -31.28 43.41
N GLN A 247 -133.86 -30.32 42.49
CA GLN A 247 -135.06 -29.47 42.42
C GLN A 247 -136.35 -30.25 42.07
N LYS A 248 -136.25 -31.32 41.25
CA LYS A 248 -137.39 -32.20 40.95
C LYS A 248 -137.82 -33.04 42.15
N VAL A 249 -136.86 -33.50 42.97
CA VAL A 249 -137.15 -34.25 44.21
C VAL A 249 -137.85 -33.35 45.22
N HIS A 250 -137.45 -32.09 45.31
CA HIS A 250 -138.08 -31.11 46.20
C HIS A 250 -139.57 -30.88 45.85
N ASN A 251 -139.90 -30.71 44.57
CA ASN A 251 -141.27 -30.49 44.10
C ASN A 251 -142.21 -31.70 44.33
N LEU A 252 -141.66 -32.92 44.41
CA LEU A 252 -142.43 -34.13 44.75
C LEU A 252 -142.74 -34.24 46.26
N GLY A 253 -141.93 -33.61 47.11
CA GLY A 253 -142.12 -33.59 48.57
C GLY A 253 -143.30 -32.73 49.03
N GLU A 254 -143.58 -31.63 48.34
CA GLU A 254 -144.69 -30.72 48.69
C GLU A 254 -146.08 -31.33 48.39
N LEU A 255 -146.19 -32.23 47.40
CA LEU A 255 -147.43 -32.92 47.05
C LEU A 255 -147.84 -33.99 48.09
N LEU A 256 -146.89 -34.49 48.89
CA LEU A 256 -147.14 -35.53 49.88
C LEU A 256 -147.68 -34.98 51.22
N ASN A 257 -147.39 -33.71 51.52
CA ASN A 257 -147.81 -33.08 52.77
C ASN A 257 -149.26 -32.57 52.73
N THR A 258 -149.80 -32.27 51.54
CA THR A 258 -151.20 -31.83 51.37
C THR A 258 -152.21 -32.96 51.51
N MET A 259 -151.82 -34.22 51.25
CA MET A 259 -152.69 -35.40 51.42
C MET A 259 -152.79 -35.91 52.87
N LYS A 260 -151.91 -35.48 53.78
CA LYS A 260 -151.90 -35.93 55.20
C LYS A 260 -152.77 -35.10 56.14
N GLN A 261 -153.36 -33.99 55.67
CA GLN A 261 -154.06 -33.03 56.52
C GLN A 261 -155.59 -33.18 56.57
N GLU A 262 -156.19 -34.11 55.82
CA GLU A 262 -157.66 -34.32 55.81
C GLU A 262 -158.16 -35.58 56.56
N GLN A 263 -157.29 -36.41 57.15
CA GLN A 263 -157.70 -37.71 57.69
C GLN A 263 -157.75 -37.85 59.22
N THR A 264 -157.64 -36.79 60.02
CA THR A 264 -157.84 -36.93 61.49
C THR A 264 -158.38 -35.67 62.15
N SER A 265 -159.66 -35.39 61.92
CA SER A 265 -160.52 -34.76 62.91
C SER A 265 -161.80 -35.58 63.02
N VAL A 266 -162.37 -35.67 64.23
CA VAL A 266 -163.64 -36.33 64.57
C VAL A 266 -163.56 -37.83 64.94
N ALA A 267 -162.84 -38.11 66.04
CA ALA A 267 -163.34 -39.05 67.04
C ALA A 267 -163.26 -38.37 68.41
N GLN A 268 -164.34 -37.64 68.71
CA GLN A 268 -164.66 -36.93 69.94
C GLN A 268 -164.57 -37.85 71.18
N CYS A 269 -163.99 -37.44 72.30
CA CYS A 269 -164.52 -36.55 73.35
C CYS A 269 -165.46 -37.25 74.37
N HIS A 270 -165.04 -37.15 75.64
CA HIS A 270 -165.72 -37.48 76.90
C HIS A 270 -165.79 -38.98 77.26
N PHE A 271 -165.42 -39.40 78.48
CA PHE A 271 -166.06 -38.96 79.71
C PHE A 271 -165.19 -39.36 80.90
N ARG A 272 -164.93 -38.39 81.78
CA ARG A 272 -164.46 -38.64 83.14
C ARG A 272 -165.51 -39.49 83.85
N GLU A 273 -165.09 -40.56 84.49
CA GLU A 273 -165.63 -40.95 85.79
C GLU A 273 -164.55 -41.83 86.47
N LEU A 274 -163.77 -41.26 87.39
CA LEU A 274 -164.08 -41.10 88.80
C LEU A 274 -164.00 -42.44 89.55
N GLN A 275 -163.10 -42.47 90.53
CA GLN A 275 -163.29 -43.19 91.80
C GLN A 275 -163.68 -44.67 91.72
N GLN A 276 -162.72 -45.50 91.35
CA GLN A 276 -162.41 -46.76 92.03
C GLN A 276 -161.08 -47.19 91.41
N GLN A 277 -159.94 -46.98 92.03
CA GLN A 277 -159.45 -47.94 93.01
C GLN A 277 -158.35 -47.27 93.86
N LYS A 278 -158.79 -46.48 94.84
CA LYS A 278 -158.09 -46.40 96.12
C LYS A 278 -158.13 -47.82 96.72
N GLN A 279 -157.14 -48.64 96.37
CA GLN A 279 -156.69 -49.79 97.18
C GLN A 279 -155.37 -50.39 96.68
N GLU A 280 -154.78 -49.91 95.57
CA GLU A 280 -153.44 -50.36 95.11
C GLU A 280 -152.31 -49.35 95.36
N SER A 281 -152.59 -48.21 96.02
CA SER A 281 -151.57 -47.18 96.27
C SER A 281 -150.67 -47.46 97.48
N ALA A 282 -150.91 -48.51 98.27
CA ALA A 282 -150.12 -48.78 99.47
C ALA A 282 -148.83 -49.58 99.18
N ASP A 283 -148.81 -50.44 98.16
CA ASP A 283 -147.64 -51.33 97.91
C ASP A 283 -146.69 -50.81 96.82
N ARG A 284 -147.10 -49.81 96.01
CA ARG A 284 -146.23 -49.17 94.98
C ARG A 284 -145.35 -48.05 95.55
N GLU A 285 -145.73 -47.42 96.67
CA GLU A 285 -144.99 -46.29 97.27
C GLU A 285 -143.67 -46.72 97.91
N ALA A 286 -143.58 -47.94 98.44
CA ALA A 286 -142.34 -48.49 99.01
C ALA A 286 -141.25 -48.78 97.97
N LYS A 287 -141.62 -49.07 96.71
CA LYS A 287 -140.67 -49.35 95.63
C LYS A 287 -140.09 -48.09 94.98
N LEU A 288 -140.91 -47.03 94.87
CA LEU A 288 -140.49 -45.75 94.27
C LEU A 288 -139.51 -44.96 95.14
N LEU A 289 -139.55 -45.10 96.48
CA LEU A 289 -138.57 -44.48 97.38
C LEU A 289 -137.18 -45.12 97.26
N GLN A 290 -137.08 -46.41 96.92
CA GLN A 290 -135.80 -47.09 96.71
C GLN A 290 -135.15 -46.69 95.37
N ASP A 291 -135.95 -46.53 94.31
CA ASP A 291 -135.46 -46.09 93.00
C ASP A 291 -135.06 -44.61 92.96
N LEU A 292 -135.73 -43.75 93.76
CA LEU A 292 -135.38 -42.32 93.88
C LEU A 292 -134.02 -42.11 94.58
N SER A 293 -133.71 -42.95 95.58
CA SER A 293 -132.41 -42.98 96.26
C SER A 293 -131.28 -43.32 95.28
N ALA A 294 -131.44 -44.38 94.49
CA ALA A 294 -130.44 -44.83 93.52
C ALA A 294 -130.21 -43.79 92.38
N ALA A 295 -131.27 -43.11 91.94
CA ALA A 295 -131.16 -42.05 90.93
C ALA A 295 -130.46 -40.78 91.47
N SER A 296 -130.59 -40.49 92.77
CA SER A 296 -129.93 -39.34 93.42
C SER A 296 -128.42 -39.54 93.57
N GLU A 297 -127.98 -40.75 93.94
CA GLU A 297 -126.55 -41.09 94.01
C GLU A 297 -125.89 -41.05 92.63
N LYS A 298 -126.58 -41.52 91.59
CA LYS A 298 -126.07 -41.50 90.22
C LYS A 298 -125.94 -40.08 89.66
N ASN A 299 -126.88 -39.18 90.01
CA ASN A 299 -126.78 -37.76 89.65
C ASN A 299 -125.62 -37.05 90.37
N LEU A 300 -125.36 -37.39 91.63
CA LEU A 300 -124.21 -36.83 92.37
C LEU A 300 -122.88 -37.29 91.74
N LEU A 301 -122.78 -38.55 91.33
CA LEU A 301 -121.59 -39.09 90.68
C LEU A 301 -121.33 -38.43 89.31
N LEU A 302 -122.37 -38.25 88.51
CA LEU A 302 -122.27 -37.59 87.20
C LEU A 302 -121.89 -36.11 87.34
N ARG A 303 -122.42 -35.41 88.36
CA ARG A 303 -122.00 -34.03 88.67
C ARG A 303 -120.53 -33.95 89.03
N ASN A 304 -120.05 -34.85 89.89
CA ASN A 304 -118.64 -34.90 90.24
C ASN A 304 -117.75 -35.18 89.01
N GLN A 305 -118.19 -36.04 88.09
CA GLN A 305 -117.47 -36.29 86.83
C GLN A 305 -117.46 -35.08 85.88
N VAL A 306 -118.57 -34.35 85.78
CA VAL A 306 -118.65 -33.11 85.00
C VAL A 306 -117.72 -32.05 85.60
N ASP A 307 -117.76 -31.85 86.92
CA ASP A 307 -116.88 -30.90 87.62
C ASP A 307 -115.39 -31.27 87.44
N GLU A 308 -115.06 -32.56 87.43
CA GLU A 308 -113.69 -33.04 87.21
C GLU A 308 -113.23 -32.84 85.75
N LEU A 309 -114.13 -33.05 84.78
CA LEU A 309 -113.87 -32.78 83.36
C LEU A 309 -113.75 -31.28 83.08
N GLU A 310 -114.57 -30.45 83.71
CA GLU A 310 -114.48 -28.99 83.60
C GLU A 310 -113.15 -28.47 84.16
N ARG A 311 -112.69 -29.01 85.30
CA ARG A 311 -111.35 -28.70 85.84
C ARG A 311 -110.24 -29.12 84.88
N LYS A 312 -110.33 -30.32 84.27
CA LYS A 312 -109.35 -30.80 83.29
C LYS A 312 -109.33 -29.94 82.02
N CYS A 313 -110.50 -29.57 81.48
CA CYS A 313 -110.62 -28.65 80.35
C CYS A 313 -110.00 -27.28 80.66
N LYS A 314 -110.22 -26.75 81.87
CA LYS A 314 -109.65 -25.47 82.29
C LYS A 314 -108.12 -25.51 82.39
N VAL A 315 -107.57 -26.58 83.00
CA VAL A 315 -106.11 -26.79 83.05
C VAL A 315 -105.51 -26.94 81.65
N GLN A 316 -106.17 -27.67 80.75
CA GLN A 316 -105.72 -27.82 79.36
C GLN A 316 -105.79 -26.49 78.59
N GLN A 317 -106.81 -25.68 78.84
CA GLN A 317 -106.96 -24.35 78.25
C GLN A 317 -105.84 -23.41 78.72
N ASP A 318 -105.50 -23.44 80.00
CA ASP A 318 -104.38 -22.67 80.56
C ASP A 318 -103.03 -23.13 79.99
N GLN A 319 -102.81 -24.44 79.83
CA GLN A 319 -101.62 -25.00 79.18
C GLN A 319 -101.53 -24.59 77.70
N LEU A 320 -102.63 -24.63 76.96
CA LEU A 320 -102.71 -24.17 75.57
C LEU A 320 -102.40 -22.67 75.44
N PHE A 321 -102.87 -21.87 76.40
CA PHE A 321 -102.56 -20.45 76.44
C PHE A 321 -101.07 -20.20 76.66
N GLN A 322 -100.46 -20.91 77.62
CA GLN A 322 -99.02 -20.80 77.89
C GLN A 322 -98.18 -21.20 76.68
N VAL A 323 -98.48 -22.34 76.04
CA VAL A 323 -97.75 -22.80 74.84
C VAL A 323 -97.93 -21.81 73.68
N LYS A 324 -99.12 -21.22 73.50
CA LYS A 324 -99.33 -20.18 72.49
C LYS A 324 -98.49 -18.93 72.78
N GLN A 325 -98.41 -18.52 74.04
CA GLN A 325 -97.61 -17.38 74.45
C GLN A 325 -96.11 -17.63 74.22
N ASP A 326 -95.60 -18.81 74.60
CA ASP A 326 -94.22 -19.19 74.38
C ASP A 326 -93.89 -19.26 72.89
N LEU A 327 -94.77 -19.84 72.07
CA LEU A 327 -94.61 -19.90 70.61
C LEU A 327 -94.57 -18.49 70.00
N THR A 328 -95.42 -17.57 70.46
CA THR A 328 -95.38 -16.17 69.98
C THR A 328 -94.07 -15.47 70.36
N ASN A 329 -93.57 -15.71 71.57
CA ASN A 329 -92.31 -15.13 72.04
C ASN A 329 -91.12 -15.67 71.23
N THR A 330 -91.02 -16.99 71.04
CA THR A 330 -89.94 -17.59 70.23
C THR A 330 -90.02 -17.16 68.76
N THR A 331 -91.22 -17.01 68.22
CA THR A 331 -91.41 -16.51 66.84
C THR A 331 -90.94 -15.06 66.70
N ALA A 332 -91.22 -14.21 67.70
CA ALA A 332 -90.74 -12.82 67.73
C ALA A 332 -89.21 -12.75 67.84
N GLU A 333 -88.60 -13.56 68.71
CA GLU A 333 -87.14 -13.63 68.87
C GLU A 333 -86.43 -14.10 67.59
N LEU A 334 -86.95 -15.13 66.91
CA LEU A 334 -86.39 -15.62 65.65
C LEU A 334 -86.51 -14.57 64.54
N LYS A 335 -87.63 -13.85 64.45
CA LYS A 335 -87.79 -12.73 63.51
C LYS A 335 -86.77 -11.62 63.78
N LEU A 336 -86.56 -11.25 65.04
CA LEU A 336 -85.58 -10.23 65.40
C LEU A 336 -84.16 -10.66 65.02
N ARG A 337 -83.77 -11.92 65.29
CA ARG A 337 -82.47 -12.46 64.89
C ARG A 337 -82.29 -12.50 63.37
N ALA A 338 -83.34 -12.83 62.62
CA ALA A 338 -83.30 -12.81 61.16
C ALA A 338 -83.04 -11.38 60.63
N VAL A 339 -83.77 -10.38 61.13
CA VAL A 339 -83.57 -8.97 60.76
C VAL A 339 -82.15 -8.50 61.10
N GLN A 340 -81.64 -8.82 62.30
CA GLN A 340 -80.26 -8.48 62.68
C GLN A 340 -79.19 -9.14 61.80
N ALA A 341 -79.44 -10.37 61.31
CA ALA A 341 -78.53 -11.05 60.40
C ALA A 341 -78.56 -10.42 59.00
N GLU A 342 -79.74 -10.04 58.50
CA GLU A 342 -79.91 -9.32 57.24
C GLU A 342 -79.20 -7.96 57.28
N GLU A 343 -79.37 -7.18 58.35
CA GLU A 343 -78.69 -5.89 58.52
C GLU A 343 -77.16 -6.03 58.51
N ARG A 344 -76.61 -7.07 59.15
CA ARG A 344 -75.15 -7.33 59.12
C ARG A 344 -74.66 -7.66 57.71
N LEU A 345 -75.39 -8.51 56.99
CA LEU A 345 -75.06 -8.87 55.62
C LEU A 345 -75.13 -7.64 54.69
N GLU A 346 -76.14 -6.79 54.87
CA GLU A 346 -76.31 -5.54 54.13
C GLU A 346 -75.11 -4.59 54.38
N MET A 347 -74.67 -4.47 55.63
CA MET A 347 -73.48 -3.66 55.97
C MET A 347 -72.19 -4.21 55.37
N GLU A 348 -71.97 -5.53 55.39
CA GLU A 348 -70.79 -6.14 54.76
C GLU A 348 -70.81 -5.96 53.24
N LYS A 349 -71.96 -6.16 52.59
CA LYS A 349 -72.11 -5.90 51.15
C LYS A 349 -71.76 -4.45 50.79
N ARG A 350 -72.21 -3.48 51.58
CA ARG A 350 -71.87 -2.06 51.39
C ARG A 350 -70.36 -1.83 51.53
N ARG A 351 -69.72 -2.41 52.54
CA ARG A 351 -68.26 -2.29 52.73
C ARG A 351 -67.47 -2.91 51.57
N PHE A 352 -67.84 -4.10 51.11
CA PHE A 352 -67.18 -4.73 49.97
C PHE A 352 -67.36 -3.91 48.70
N LYS A 353 -68.58 -3.42 48.44
CA LYS A 353 -68.84 -2.57 47.27
C LYS A 353 -67.96 -1.31 47.29
N GLN A 354 -67.89 -0.63 48.44
CA GLN A 354 -67.06 0.56 48.59
C GLN A 354 -65.56 0.27 48.43
N SER A 355 -65.06 -0.83 48.99
CA SER A 355 -63.67 -1.25 48.79
C SER A 355 -63.35 -1.57 47.32
N LEU A 356 -64.33 -2.05 46.55
CA LEU A 356 -64.18 -2.36 45.14
C LEU A 356 -64.14 -1.08 44.30
N GLU A 357 -65.03 -0.13 44.59
CA GLU A 357 -65.04 1.21 43.99
C GLU A 357 -63.73 1.97 44.27
N ASP A 358 -63.20 1.89 45.49
CA ASP A 358 -61.92 2.50 45.87
C ASP A 358 -60.74 1.86 45.10
N MET A 359 -60.74 0.54 44.95
CA MET A 359 -59.71 -0.17 44.18
C MET A 359 -59.78 0.18 42.68
N GLU A 360 -60.98 0.27 42.10
CA GLU A 360 -61.18 0.71 40.72
C GLU A 360 -60.71 2.16 40.52
N SER A 361 -61.03 3.06 41.46
CA SER A 361 -60.58 4.46 41.42
C SER A 361 -59.05 4.56 41.44
N LEU A 362 -58.38 3.77 42.27
CA LEU A 362 -56.91 3.71 42.32
C LEU A 362 -56.33 3.19 41.01
N ARG A 363 -56.88 2.11 40.44
CA ARG A 363 -56.43 1.55 39.16
C ARG A 363 -56.58 2.55 38.01
N VAL A 364 -57.69 3.28 37.95
CA VAL A 364 -57.89 4.32 36.92
C VAL A 364 -56.82 5.41 37.04
N LYS A 365 -56.53 5.88 38.26
CA LYS A 365 -55.49 6.88 38.49
C LYS A 365 -54.09 6.39 38.12
N GLU A 366 -53.77 5.12 38.39
CA GLU A 366 -52.49 4.52 37.99
C GLU A 366 -52.36 4.43 36.47
N VAL A 367 -53.42 4.00 35.78
CA VAL A 367 -53.47 3.96 34.31
C VAL A 367 -53.33 5.35 33.71
N ASP A 368 -54.04 6.35 34.24
CA ASP A 368 -53.93 7.74 33.78
C ASP A 368 -52.51 8.29 33.99
N HIS A 369 -51.89 8.00 35.13
CA HIS A 369 -50.52 8.43 35.41
C HIS A 369 -49.51 7.76 34.47
N MET A 370 -49.67 6.47 34.20
CA MET A 370 -48.85 5.76 33.22
C MET A 370 -49.05 6.32 31.80
N ALA A 371 -50.28 6.60 31.39
CA ALA A 371 -50.59 7.18 30.09
C ALA A 371 -49.93 8.57 29.93
N GLN A 372 -50.03 9.43 30.94
CA GLN A 372 -49.38 10.75 30.93
C GLN A 372 -47.86 10.65 30.86
N HIS A 373 -47.25 9.70 31.59
CA HIS A 373 -45.81 9.49 31.54
C HIS A 373 -45.36 9.01 30.15
N ILE A 374 -46.12 8.09 29.53
CA ILE A 374 -45.85 7.61 28.17
C ILE A 374 -45.95 8.78 27.17
N GLU A 375 -47.04 9.56 27.19
CA GLU A 375 -47.19 10.73 26.32
C GLU A 375 -46.05 11.74 26.47
N ALA A 376 -45.63 12.03 27.70
CA ALA A 376 -44.52 12.95 27.96
C ALA A 376 -43.20 12.41 27.39
N SER A 377 -42.96 11.09 27.53
CA SER A 377 -41.78 10.44 26.96
C SER A 377 -41.79 10.42 25.43
N GLU A 378 -42.94 10.18 24.82
CA GLU A 378 -43.12 10.21 23.36
C GLU A 378 -42.88 11.61 22.79
N ARG A 379 -43.44 12.66 23.43
CA ARG A 379 -43.18 14.05 23.04
C ARG A 379 -41.69 14.40 23.12
N SER A 380 -41.01 14.00 24.20
CA SER A 380 -39.57 14.23 24.34
C SER A 380 -38.75 13.53 23.25
N MET A 381 -39.13 12.31 22.89
CA MET A 381 -38.49 11.55 21.81
C MET A 381 -38.75 12.19 20.44
N GLN A 382 -39.99 12.65 20.16
CA GLN A 382 -40.34 13.36 18.94
C GLN A 382 -39.56 14.66 18.79
N ASP A 383 -39.44 15.48 19.84
CA ASP A 383 -38.62 16.70 19.82
C ASP A 383 -37.15 16.39 19.52
N ARG A 384 -36.61 15.31 20.09
CA ARG A 384 -35.24 14.88 19.82
C ARG A 384 -35.06 14.42 18.38
N ILE A 385 -36.02 13.71 17.81
CA ILE A 385 -36.01 13.30 16.40
C ILE A 385 -36.01 14.53 15.50
N GLN A 386 -36.90 15.50 15.73
CA GLN A 386 -36.97 16.73 14.94
C GLN A 386 -35.66 17.53 14.97
N ARG A 387 -35.01 17.62 16.13
CA ARG A 387 -33.69 18.27 16.24
C ARG A 387 -32.62 17.53 15.44
N LEU A 388 -32.62 16.21 15.48
CA LEU A 388 -31.67 15.39 14.71
C LEU A 388 -31.93 15.51 13.20
N GLU A 389 -33.19 15.58 12.77
CA GLU A 389 -33.55 15.81 11.37
C GLU A 389 -33.11 17.20 10.88
N ALA A 390 -33.31 18.25 11.69
CA ALA A 390 -32.81 19.59 11.38
C ALA A 390 -31.28 19.62 11.23
N ILE A 391 -30.54 18.96 12.13
CA ILE A 391 -29.08 18.85 12.03
C ILE A 391 -28.68 18.08 10.76
N ARG A 392 -29.36 16.97 10.45
CA ARG A 392 -29.12 16.18 9.24
C ARG A 392 -29.28 17.03 7.98
N ILE A 393 -30.36 17.80 7.87
CA ILE A 393 -30.62 18.67 6.71
C ILE A 393 -29.52 19.74 6.58
N SER A 394 -29.08 20.34 7.69
CA SER A 394 -27.97 21.30 7.69
C SER A 394 -26.68 20.68 7.15
N LEU A 395 -26.33 19.49 7.65
CA LEU A 395 -25.12 18.77 7.21
C LEU A 395 -25.20 18.32 5.75
N GLU A 396 -26.37 17.91 5.26
CA GLU A 396 -26.59 17.59 3.85
C GLU A 396 -26.40 18.85 2.96
N GLY A 397 -26.81 20.03 3.45
CA GLY A 397 -26.56 21.31 2.79
C GLY A 397 -25.08 21.67 2.73
N GLU A 398 -24.38 21.60 3.87
CA GLU A 398 -22.92 21.86 3.94
C GLU A 398 -22.14 20.89 3.05
N LEU A 399 -22.49 19.60 3.08
CA LEU A 399 -21.86 18.59 2.22
C LEU A 399 -22.05 18.91 0.74
N SER A 400 -23.23 19.39 0.35
CA SER A 400 -23.52 19.78 -1.03
C SER A 400 -22.71 21.00 -1.47
N GLN A 401 -22.55 21.99 -0.59
CA GLN A 401 -21.70 23.16 -0.84
C GLN A 401 -20.22 22.78 -0.97
N VAL A 402 -19.70 21.95 -0.06
CA VAL A 402 -18.31 21.49 -0.11
C VAL A 402 -18.05 20.68 -1.38
N LYS A 403 -19.00 19.83 -1.81
CA LYS A 403 -18.89 19.10 -3.08
C LYS A 403 -18.83 20.04 -4.28
N ALA A 404 -19.66 21.08 -4.31
CA ALA A 404 -19.66 22.07 -5.39
C ALA A 404 -18.33 22.84 -5.44
N ALA A 405 -17.81 23.27 -4.28
CA ALA A 405 -16.53 23.95 -4.18
C ALA A 405 -15.36 23.06 -4.65
N ALA A 406 -15.33 21.80 -4.21
CA ALA A 406 -14.29 20.85 -4.63
C ALA A 406 -14.31 20.56 -6.14
N LEU A 407 -15.50 20.51 -6.75
CA LEU A 407 -15.62 20.35 -8.21
C LEU A 407 -15.13 21.59 -8.96
N ALA A 408 -15.41 22.79 -8.45
CA ALA A 408 -14.92 24.03 -9.03
C ALA A 408 -13.38 24.14 -8.95
N GLU A 409 -12.80 23.87 -7.79
CA GLU A 409 -11.33 23.83 -7.61
C GLU A 409 -10.68 22.79 -8.52
N ARG A 410 -11.30 21.61 -8.67
CA ARG A 410 -10.80 20.58 -9.58
C ARG A 410 -10.80 21.07 -11.03
N GLY A 411 -11.87 21.75 -11.46
CA GLY A 411 -11.94 22.33 -12.80
C GLY A 411 -10.86 23.37 -13.05
N GLN A 412 -10.60 24.25 -12.07
CA GLN A 412 -9.52 25.24 -12.16
C GLN A 412 -8.14 24.58 -12.25
N ALA A 413 -7.88 23.57 -11.41
CA ALA A 413 -6.61 22.83 -11.45
C ALA A 413 -6.42 22.08 -12.78
N GLU A 414 -7.48 21.51 -13.35
CA GLU A 414 -7.45 20.87 -14.68
C GLU A 414 -7.13 21.89 -15.78
N GLU A 415 -7.71 23.09 -15.75
CA GLU A 415 -7.38 24.16 -16.70
C GLU A 415 -5.92 24.64 -16.58
N GLU A 416 -5.43 24.86 -15.36
CA GLU A 416 -4.03 25.23 -15.13
C GLU A 416 -3.06 24.15 -15.62
N LEU A 417 -3.40 22.88 -15.39
CA LEU A 417 -2.60 21.76 -15.89
C LEU A 417 -2.56 21.73 -17.42
N ILE A 418 -3.67 22.02 -18.10
CA ILE A 418 -3.72 22.11 -19.57
C ILE A 418 -2.82 23.24 -20.06
N LYS A 419 -2.88 24.42 -19.43
CA LYS A 419 -2.03 25.58 -19.77
C LYS A 419 -0.54 25.27 -19.55
N ALA A 420 -0.19 24.64 -18.43
CA ALA A 420 1.19 24.25 -18.15
C ALA A 420 1.72 23.23 -19.16
N ARG A 421 0.89 22.25 -19.56
CA ARG A 421 1.25 21.25 -20.58
C ARG A 421 1.43 21.86 -21.97
N SER A 422 0.57 22.79 -22.37
CA SER A 422 0.72 23.45 -23.67
C SER A 422 1.97 24.31 -23.72
N GLN A 423 2.27 25.02 -22.63
CA GLN A 423 3.49 25.83 -22.52
C GLN A 423 4.76 24.97 -22.54
N ALA A 424 4.80 23.87 -21.77
CA ALA A 424 5.93 22.95 -21.79
C ALA A 424 6.18 22.35 -23.18
N ARG A 425 5.11 21.99 -23.92
CA ARG A 425 5.22 21.52 -25.31
C ARG A 425 5.80 22.57 -26.24
N LEU A 426 5.37 23.83 -26.10
CA LEU A 426 5.89 24.94 -26.91
C LEU A 426 7.38 25.17 -26.65
N GLU A 427 7.79 25.16 -25.38
CA GLU A 427 9.22 25.29 -25.01
C GLU A 427 10.06 24.13 -25.54
N GLU A 428 9.55 22.90 -25.48
CA GLU A 428 10.22 21.72 -26.02
C GLU A 428 10.38 21.80 -27.54
N GLN A 429 9.34 22.25 -28.25
CA GLN A 429 9.37 22.45 -29.69
C GLN A 429 10.40 23.52 -30.09
N GLN A 430 10.44 24.65 -29.40
CA GLN A 430 11.45 25.70 -29.62
C GLN A 430 12.88 25.21 -29.36
N ARG A 431 13.09 24.36 -28.35
CA ARG A 431 14.40 23.76 -28.06
C ARG A 431 14.83 22.80 -29.16
N LEU A 432 13.90 22.00 -29.69
CA LEU A 432 14.16 21.10 -30.82
C LEU A 432 14.56 21.88 -32.06
N GLU A 433 13.79 22.90 -32.44
CA GLU A 433 14.11 23.79 -33.58
C GLU A 433 15.52 24.40 -33.43
N HIS A 434 15.85 24.91 -32.24
CA HIS A 434 17.19 25.48 -31.98
C HIS A 434 18.32 24.43 -32.08
N LEU A 435 18.09 23.21 -31.61
CA LEU A 435 19.06 22.12 -31.70
C LEU A 435 19.25 21.65 -33.15
N GLU A 436 18.18 21.62 -33.94
CA GLU A 436 18.22 21.28 -35.37
C GLU A 436 19.04 22.32 -36.16
N GLU A 437 18.81 23.62 -35.93
CA GLU A 437 19.61 24.69 -36.53
C GLU A 437 21.09 24.56 -36.17
N LYS A 438 21.39 24.28 -34.90
CA LYS A 438 22.78 24.09 -34.44
C LYS A 438 23.44 22.87 -35.08
N LEU A 439 22.70 21.77 -35.21
CA LEU A 439 23.17 20.57 -35.91
C LEU A 439 23.46 20.85 -37.38
N GLN A 440 22.60 21.64 -38.05
CA GLN A 440 22.80 22.03 -39.43
C GLN A 440 24.10 22.85 -39.59
N LEU A 441 24.30 23.89 -38.77
CA LEU A 441 25.53 24.71 -38.79
C LEU A 441 26.79 23.88 -38.51
N MET A 442 26.74 22.95 -37.55
CA MET A 442 27.87 22.06 -37.26
C MET A 442 28.17 21.12 -38.43
N THR A 443 27.13 20.66 -39.14
CA THR A 443 27.27 19.80 -40.33
C THR A 443 27.92 20.57 -41.47
N GLU A 444 27.49 21.81 -41.72
CA GLU A 444 28.09 22.69 -42.72
C GLU A 444 29.57 22.97 -42.41
N SER A 445 29.90 23.33 -41.17
CA SER A 445 31.29 23.55 -40.75
C SER A 445 32.17 22.30 -40.90
N ARG A 446 31.62 21.12 -40.54
CA ARG A 446 32.31 19.83 -40.75
C ARG A 446 32.59 19.59 -42.22
N ASP A 447 31.61 19.81 -43.09
CA ASP A 447 31.73 19.56 -44.52
C ASP A 447 32.73 20.53 -45.17
N GLU A 448 32.77 21.79 -44.73
CA GLU A 448 33.81 22.76 -45.11
C GLU A 448 35.20 22.33 -44.67
N ALA A 449 35.36 21.90 -43.41
CA ALA A 449 36.63 21.39 -42.90
C ALA A 449 37.09 20.15 -43.69
N GLN A 450 36.17 19.25 -44.03
CA GLN A 450 36.46 18.07 -44.84
C GLN A 450 36.90 18.46 -46.27
N LYS A 451 36.23 19.42 -46.91
CA LYS A 451 36.66 19.97 -48.22
C LYS A 451 38.06 20.58 -48.13
N CYS A 452 38.37 21.34 -47.09
CA CYS A 452 39.70 21.90 -46.86
C CYS A 452 40.76 20.81 -46.70
N CYS A 453 40.45 19.75 -45.93
CA CYS A 453 41.36 18.61 -45.76
C CYS A 453 41.62 17.87 -47.08
N LEU A 454 40.59 17.68 -47.91
CA LEU A 454 40.74 17.08 -49.24
C LEU A 454 41.64 17.93 -50.14
N LYS A 455 41.41 19.24 -50.22
CA LYS A 455 42.28 20.17 -50.98
C LYS A 455 43.73 20.12 -50.49
N GLN A 456 43.95 20.10 -49.18
CA GLN A 456 45.30 19.98 -48.62
C GLN A 456 45.95 18.64 -49.00
N LYS A 457 45.21 17.53 -48.98
CA LYS A 457 45.73 16.22 -49.42
C LYS A 457 46.14 16.24 -50.88
N GLU A 458 45.33 16.84 -51.76
CA GLU A 458 45.65 17.01 -53.18
C GLU A 458 46.93 17.83 -53.37
N MET A 459 47.04 18.98 -52.69
CA MET A 459 48.25 19.82 -52.73
C MET A 459 49.50 19.09 -52.24
N VAL A 460 49.39 18.30 -51.18
CA VAL A 460 50.51 17.49 -50.67
C VAL A 460 50.89 16.42 -51.68
N ALA A 461 49.93 15.75 -52.31
CA ALA A 461 50.19 14.76 -53.35
C ALA A 461 50.90 15.38 -54.57
N GLU A 462 50.46 16.56 -55.02
CA GLU A 462 51.13 17.31 -56.09
C GLU A 462 52.55 17.71 -55.71
N ALA A 463 52.75 18.23 -54.49
CA ALA A 463 54.08 18.60 -53.99
C ALA A 463 55.01 17.38 -53.91
N GLN A 464 54.51 16.23 -53.45
CA GLN A 464 55.25 14.97 -53.42
C GLN A 464 55.58 14.47 -54.83
N ALA A 465 54.67 14.59 -55.80
CA ALA A 465 54.93 14.24 -57.19
C ALA A 465 56.03 15.13 -57.80
N ARG A 466 55.97 16.45 -57.57
CA ARG A 466 57.01 17.40 -57.99
C ARG A 466 58.35 17.10 -57.33
N ALA A 467 58.37 16.79 -56.05
CA ALA A 467 59.59 16.41 -55.34
C ALA A 467 60.22 15.13 -55.92
N LYS A 468 59.40 14.12 -56.23
CA LYS A 468 59.86 12.90 -56.93
C LYS A 468 60.43 13.21 -58.31
N GLN A 469 59.77 14.06 -59.09
CA GLN A 469 60.26 14.48 -60.41
C GLN A 469 61.59 15.21 -60.32
N LEU A 470 61.74 16.14 -59.38
CA LEU A 470 62.99 16.85 -59.14
C LEU A 470 64.11 15.91 -58.65
N SER A 471 63.79 14.92 -57.81
CA SER A 471 64.74 13.88 -57.39
C SER A 471 65.22 13.06 -58.58
N LEU A 472 64.32 12.63 -59.46
CA LEU A 472 64.66 11.92 -60.70
C LEU A 472 65.56 12.76 -61.62
N GLN A 473 65.27 14.06 -61.75
CA GLN A 473 66.13 14.98 -62.51
C GLN A 473 67.51 15.13 -61.86
N ALA A 474 67.57 15.27 -60.53
CA ALA A 474 68.82 15.36 -59.79
C ALA A 474 69.65 14.08 -59.94
N ASP A 475 69.03 12.90 -59.86
CA ASP A 475 69.70 11.62 -60.07
C ASP A 475 70.17 11.46 -61.53
N GLY A 476 69.38 11.94 -62.50
CA GLY A 476 69.79 11.99 -63.90
C GLY A 476 71.01 12.91 -64.13
N LEU A 477 71.01 14.09 -63.51
CA LEU A 477 72.15 15.02 -63.54
C LEU A 477 73.38 14.43 -62.84
N LYS A 478 73.21 13.72 -61.73
CA LYS A 478 74.32 13.00 -61.06
C LYS A 478 74.93 11.94 -61.96
N ARG A 479 74.12 11.09 -62.60
CA ARG A 479 74.62 10.11 -63.58
C ARG A 479 75.35 10.78 -64.73
N ARG A 480 74.84 11.91 -65.24
CA ARG A 480 75.49 12.68 -66.30
C ARG A 480 76.83 13.26 -65.86
N LEU A 481 76.92 13.73 -64.62
CA LEU A 481 78.19 14.16 -64.02
C LEU A 481 79.17 12.99 -63.88
N GLU A 482 78.70 11.83 -63.42
CA GLU A 482 79.53 10.61 -63.32
C GLU A 482 80.03 10.15 -64.70
N GLU A 483 79.18 10.15 -65.73
CA GLU A 483 79.57 9.88 -67.14
C GLU A 483 80.64 10.85 -67.61
N LEU A 484 80.43 12.17 -67.42
CA LEU A 484 81.39 13.19 -67.82
C LEU A 484 82.71 13.08 -67.04
N GLN A 485 82.65 12.74 -65.75
CA GLN A 485 83.83 12.50 -64.94
C GLN A 485 84.60 11.28 -65.43
N GLN A 486 83.90 10.22 -65.82
CA GLN A 486 84.51 9.02 -66.38
C GLN A 486 85.15 9.27 -67.74
N ASP A 487 84.50 10.06 -68.61
CA ASP A 487 85.05 10.49 -69.89
C ASP A 487 86.26 11.43 -69.71
N LEU A 488 86.22 12.32 -68.72
CA LEU A 488 87.37 13.15 -68.35
C LEU A 488 88.55 12.28 -67.88
N ASN A 489 88.30 11.30 -67.01
CA ASN A 489 89.32 10.38 -66.53
C ASN A 489 89.90 9.54 -67.69
N ARG A 490 89.07 9.05 -68.62
CA ARG A 490 89.53 8.35 -69.83
C ARG A 490 90.40 9.24 -70.70
N LYS A 491 90.02 10.50 -70.90
CA LYS A 491 90.81 11.51 -71.63
C LYS A 491 92.14 11.80 -70.93
N GLU A 492 92.15 11.85 -69.61
CA GLU A 492 93.37 12.00 -68.81
C GLU A 492 94.27 10.76 -68.95
N GLU A 493 93.71 9.55 -68.90
CA GLU A 493 94.44 8.30 -69.15
C GLU A 493 95.02 8.24 -70.57
N GLU A 494 94.24 8.61 -71.61
CA GLU A 494 94.71 8.74 -72.99
C GLU A 494 95.89 9.71 -73.08
N LYS A 495 95.78 10.89 -72.46
CA LYS A 495 96.88 11.86 -72.40
C LYS A 495 98.10 11.31 -71.67
N VAL A 496 97.92 10.59 -70.57
CA VAL A 496 99.03 9.96 -69.84
C VAL A 496 99.71 8.89 -70.69
N ILE A 497 98.95 8.09 -71.43
CA ILE A 497 99.50 7.10 -72.37
C ILE A 497 100.29 7.80 -73.47
N GLU A 498 99.77 8.89 -74.02
CA GLU A 498 100.42 9.65 -75.09
C GLU A 498 101.69 10.36 -74.60
N VAL A 499 101.65 10.97 -73.41
CA VAL A 499 102.83 11.52 -72.73
C VAL A 499 103.87 10.44 -72.45
N ASN A 500 103.45 9.25 -71.99
CA ASN A 500 104.36 8.14 -71.77
C ASN A 500 104.96 7.62 -73.08
N LYS A 501 104.21 7.59 -74.17
CA LYS A 501 104.72 7.24 -75.49
C LYS A 501 105.77 8.23 -75.98
N VAL A 502 105.50 9.53 -75.87
CA VAL A 502 106.48 10.59 -76.18
C VAL A 502 107.71 10.50 -75.27
N LYS A 503 107.52 10.17 -73.99
CA LYS A 503 108.62 9.96 -73.04
C LYS A 503 109.51 8.77 -73.43
N VAL A 504 108.92 7.67 -73.90
CA VAL A 504 109.66 6.50 -74.40
C VAL A 504 110.41 6.84 -75.68
N GLU A 505 109.78 7.53 -76.64
CA GLU A 505 110.44 7.99 -77.87
C GLU A 505 111.61 8.95 -77.56
N LEU A 506 111.46 9.84 -76.57
CA LEU A 506 112.55 10.69 -76.08
C LEU A 506 113.65 9.88 -75.37
N GLN A 507 113.30 8.84 -74.60
CA GLN A 507 114.30 7.95 -73.99
C GLN A 507 115.08 7.13 -75.02
N GLU A 508 114.42 6.66 -76.09
CA GLU A 508 115.10 5.99 -77.20
C GLU A 508 116.02 6.96 -77.96
N GLN A 509 115.60 8.21 -78.17
CA GLN A 509 116.46 9.25 -78.76
C GLN A 509 117.66 9.60 -77.87
N ILE A 510 117.46 9.69 -76.55
CA ILE A 510 118.56 9.90 -75.60
C ILE A 510 119.53 8.71 -75.63
N GLY A 511 119.02 7.47 -75.66
CA GLY A 511 119.86 6.26 -75.79
C GLY A 511 120.65 6.22 -77.10
N HIS A 512 120.05 6.64 -78.21
CA HIS A 512 120.73 6.78 -79.49
C HIS A 512 121.85 7.83 -79.45
N LEU A 513 121.60 8.98 -78.84
CA LEU A 513 122.59 10.06 -78.69
C LEU A 513 123.72 9.69 -77.71
N GLU A 514 123.45 8.92 -76.66
CA GLU A 514 124.46 8.40 -75.74
C GLU A 514 125.34 7.30 -76.40
N ALA A 515 124.76 6.46 -77.25
CA ALA A 515 125.51 5.50 -78.07
C ALA A 515 126.40 6.21 -79.11
N GLU A 516 125.93 7.28 -79.76
CA GLU A 516 126.75 8.11 -80.64
C GLU A 516 127.87 8.84 -79.88
N ARG A 517 127.61 9.32 -78.67
CA ARG A 517 128.60 9.99 -77.83
C ARG A 517 129.71 9.04 -77.37
N THR A 518 129.37 7.82 -76.97
CA THR A 518 130.37 6.79 -76.62
C THR A 518 131.19 6.34 -77.84
N ALA A 519 130.58 6.26 -79.02
CA ALA A 519 131.31 6.05 -80.27
C ALA A 519 132.25 7.23 -80.60
N GLN A 520 131.82 8.49 -80.39
CA GLN A 520 132.67 9.66 -80.55
C GLN A 520 133.84 9.71 -79.55
N ASP A 521 133.64 9.30 -78.29
CA ASP A 521 134.71 9.24 -77.31
C ASP A 521 135.74 8.15 -77.66
N SER A 522 135.30 7.00 -78.19
CA SER A 522 136.20 5.96 -78.72
C SER A 522 137.00 6.42 -79.97
N LEU A 523 136.40 7.29 -80.79
CA LEU A 523 137.08 7.92 -81.92
C LEU A 523 138.06 9.01 -81.46
N ARG A 524 137.74 9.77 -80.41
CA ARG A 524 138.66 10.73 -79.79
C ARG A 524 139.88 10.06 -79.18
N GLU A 525 139.73 8.90 -78.53
CA GLU A 525 140.87 8.14 -78.02
C GLU A 525 141.79 7.63 -79.15
N LYS A 526 141.21 7.19 -80.28
CA LYS A 526 142.00 6.82 -81.48
C LYS A 526 142.70 8.02 -82.11
N VAL A 527 142.06 9.18 -82.17
CA VAL A 527 142.68 10.43 -82.65
C VAL A 527 143.81 10.87 -81.72
N ALA A 528 143.63 10.81 -80.39
CA ALA A 528 144.67 11.15 -79.43
C ALA A 528 145.86 10.15 -79.43
N ALA A 529 145.62 8.89 -79.79
CA ALA A 529 146.69 7.90 -79.99
C ALA A 529 147.49 8.18 -81.29
N LEU A 530 146.79 8.50 -82.38
CA LEU A 530 147.41 8.88 -83.65
C LEU A 530 148.17 10.21 -83.56
N GLU A 531 147.66 11.20 -82.82
CA GLU A 531 148.36 12.46 -82.56
C GLU A 531 149.65 12.25 -81.74
N ARG A 532 149.67 11.33 -80.77
CA ARG A 532 150.89 10.96 -80.04
C ARG A 532 151.93 10.28 -80.93
N GLN A 533 151.50 9.41 -81.85
CA GLN A 533 152.39 8.81 -82.85
C GLN A 533 152.93 9.86 -83.84
N LEU A 534 152.10 10.80 -84.28
CA LEU A 534 152.50 11.89 -85.18
C LEU A 534 153.49 12.85 -84.51
N LYS A 535 153.30 13.17 -83.21
CA LYS A 535 154.24 14.00 -82.43
C LYS A 535 155.60 13.33 -82.24
N ALA A 536 155.63 12.01 -82.01
CA ALA A 536 156.87 11.23 -81.95
C ALA A 536 157.58 11.17 -83.31
N LEU A 537 156.84 11.00 -84.41
CA LEU A 537 157.40 10.98 -85.77
C LEU A 537 157.96 12.36 -86.18
N SER A 538 157.26 13.45 -85.85
CA SER A 538 157.72 14.82 -86.11
C SER A 538 158.94 15.20 -85.27
N SER A 539 159.06 14.70 -84.03
CA SER A 539 160.26 14.91 -83.20
C SER A 539 161.48 14.22 -83.82
N ASN A 540 161.34 12.96 -84.23
CA ASN A 540 162.42 12.21 -84.87
C ASN A 540 162.80 12.80 -86.23
N HIS A 541 161.84 13.33 -86.99
CA HIS A 541 162.12 14.00 -88.26
C HIS A 541 162.81 15.36 -88.07
N ARG A 542 162.54 16.07 -86.95
CA ARG A 542 163.19 17.33 -86.60
C ARG A 542 164.64 17.14 -86.13
N GLU A 543 164.95 16.06 -85.40
CA GLU A 543 166.33 15.68 -85.06
C GLU A 543 167.12 15.27 -86.32
N ALA A 544 166.52 14.46 -87.21
CA ALA A 544 167.17 14.08 -88.47
C ALA A 544 167.44 15.27 -89.41
N LEU A 545 166.56 16.29 -89.40
CA LEU A 545 166.78 17.53 -90.16
C LEU A 545 167.89 18.40 -89.56
N LEU A 546 167.99 18.49 -88.24
CA LEU A 546 169.06 19.24 -87.57
C LEU A 546 170.44 18.59 -87.78
N ASP A 547 170.53 17.26 -87.76
CA ASP A 547 171.76 16.53 -88.09
C ASP A 547 172.17 16.74 -89.56
N LYS A 548 171.19 16.81 -90.48
CA LYS A 548 171.44 17.08 -91.90
C LYS A 548 171.82 18.55 -92.17
N GLU A 549 171.25 19.50 -91.45
CA GLU A 549 171.65 20.92 -91.50
C GLU A 549 173.07 21.13 -90.93
N GLY A 550 173.48 20.35 -89.93
CA GLY A 550 174.85 20.29 -89.43
C GLY A 550 175.86 19.77 -90.46
N GLU A 551 175.53 18.69 -91.19
CA GLU A 551 176.37 18.16 -92.28
C GLU A 551 176.50 19.15 -93.45
N ILE A 552 175.41 19.85 -93.81
CA ILE A 552 175.40 20.87 -94.88
C ILE A 552 176.28 22.07 -94.50
N SER A 553 176.25 22.50 -93.23
CA SER A 553 177.07 23.62 -92.75
C SER A 553 178.57 23.28 -92.77
N LEU A 554 178.94 22.05 -92.42
CA LEU A 554 180.32 21.54 -92.48
C LEU A 554 180.84 21.39 -93.93
N LEU A 555 179.97 21.03 -94.87
CA LEU A 555 180.30 20.94 -96.29
C LEU A 555 180.44 22.32 -96.95
N LEU A 556 179.62 23.30 -96.56
CA LEU A 556 179.71 24.68 -97.05
C LEU A 556 180.98 25.38 -96.54
N GLU A 557 181.43 25.10 -95.32
CA GLU A 557 182.69 25.65 -94.79
C GLU A 557 183.93 25.03 -95.46
N LYS A 558 183.89 23.74 -95.80
CA LYS A 558 184.91 23.10 -96.64
C LYS A 558 184.94 23.63 -98.07
N LEU A 559 183.78 23.95 -98.65
CA LEU A 559 183.67 24.56 -99.98
C LEU A 559 184.28 25.97 -99.99
N ARG A 560 183.99 26.77 -98.96
CA ARG A 560 184.51 28.13 -98.80
C ARG A 560 186.04 28.17 -98.64
N MET A 561 186.60 27.22 -97.89
CA MET A 561 188.06 27.06 -97.75
C MET A 561 188.73 26.62 -99.05
N LYS A 562 188.07 25.77 -99.86
CA LYS A 562 188.57 25.35 -101.18
C LYS A 562 188.47 26.45 -102.23
N GLU A 563 187.44 27.29 -102.20
CA GLU A 563 187.31 28.46 -103.07
C GLU A 563 188.33 29.57 -102.73
N ALA A 564 188.70 29.71 -101.46
CA ALA A 564 189.78 30.60 -101.02
C ALA A 564 191.17 30.11 -101.50
N GLU A 565 191.44 28.80 -101.48
CA GLU A 565 192.67 28.22 -102.07
C GLU A 565 192.74 28.44 -103.59
N ILE A 566 191.64 28.23 -104.31
CA ILE A 566 191.58 28.41 -105.78
C ILE A 566 191.80 29.87 -106.18
N SER A 567 191.30 30.82 -105.38
CA SER A 567 191.50 32.25 -105.63
C SER A 567 192.96 32.65 -105.42
N ARG A 568 193.63 32.06 -104.42
CA ARG A 568 195.05 32.30 -104.12
C ARG A 568 195.99 31.77 -105.22
N VAL A 569 195.70 30.58 -105.76
CA VAL A 569 196.48 29.98 -106.85
C VAL A 569 196.34 30.79 -108.14
N ARG A 570 195.15 31.34 -108.44
CA ARG A 570 194.94 32.22 -109.61
C ARG A 570 195.69 33.55 -109.52
N GLU A 571 195.83 34.12 -108.32
CA GLU A 571 196.62 35.34 -108.12
C GLU A 571 198.13 35.09 -108.22
N GLU A 572 198.61 33.94 -107.74
CA GLU A 572 200.03 33.54 -107.87
C GLU A 572 200.43 33.24 -109.34
N GLU A 573 199.52 32.67 -110.14
CA GLU A 573 199.75 32.46 -111.58
C GLU A 573 199.69 33.76 -112.40
N ALA A 574 198.81 34.71 -112.04
CA ALA A 574 198.76 36.02 -112.67
C ALA A 574 200.02 36.86 -112.38
N GLN A 575 200.59 36.76 -111.17
CA GLN A 575 201.84 37.44 -110.82
C GLN A 575 203.07 36.82 -111.51
N ARG A 576 203.10 35.49 -111.74
CA ARG A 576 204.16 34.84 -112.52
C ARG A 576 204.14 35.22 -114.01
N ALA A 577 202.95 35.37 -114.60
CA ALA A 577 202.81 35.80 -116.00
C ALA A 577 203.26 37.26 -116.20
N SER A 578 203.00 38.14 -115.22
CA SER A 578 203.41 39.56 -115.25
C SER A 578 204.94 39.74 -115.16
N PHE A 579 205.65 38.89 -114.42
CA PHE A 579 207.11 38.95 -114.32
C PHE A 579 207.84 38.46 -115.59
N LEU A 580 207.29 37.47 -116.30
CA LEU A 580 207.85 36.98 -117.57
C LEU A 580 207.64 37.96 -118.75
N GLN A 581 206.57 38.77 -118.70
CA GLN A 581 206.34 39.84 -119.67
C GLN A 581 207.31 41.01 -119.51
N ASN A 582 207.77 41.29 -118.28
CA ASN A 582 208.71 42.37 -118.00
C ASN A 582 210.20 42.00 -118.19
N ALA A 583 210.55 40.70 -118.21
CA ALA A 583 211.92 40.25 -118.41
C ALA A 583 212.37 40.19 -119.89
N ILE A 584 211.44 40.08 -120.85
CA ILE A 584 211.78 39.96 -122.29
C ILE A 584 211.67 41.32 -123.03
N MET A 585 211.00 42.32 -122.45
CA MET A 585 210.90 43.69 -123.00
C MET A 585 212.10 44.60 -122.64
N ALA A 586 213.24 44.04 -122.23
CA ALA A 586 214.45 44.80 -121.86
C ALA A 586 215.73 44.39 -122.60
N TYR A 587 215.68 43.55 -123.64
CA TYR A 587 216.89 43.27 -124.44
C TYR A 587 216.64 43.12 -125.94
N VAL A 588 216.38 44.25 -126.61
CA VAL A 588 216.66 44.47 -128.05
C VAL A 588 215.51 44.18 -129.02
N GLN A 589 214.64 45.18 -129.21
CA GLN A 589 214.42 45.69 -130.58
C GLN A 589 214.65 47.20 -130.56
N GLY A 590 215.52 47.65 -131.47
CA GLY A 590 215.80 49.06 -131.73
C GLY A 590 214.60 49.80 -132.37
N PRO A 591 214.66 51.14 -132.37
CA PRO A 591 213.53 52.04 -132.53
C PRO A 591 213.16 52.17 -134.03
N PRO A 592 211.95 52.65 -134.42
CA PRO A 592 211.63 54.07 -134.22
C PRO A 592 210.14 54.48 -134.07
N LEU A 593 209.98 55.70 -133.53
CA LEU A 593 209.13 56.80 -134.00
C LEU A 593 207.67 56.41 -134.34
N GLY A 594 206.67 56.86 -133.60
CA GLY A 594 206.38 58.27 -133.42
C GLY A 594 205.36 58.72 -134.48
N THR A 595 204.16 59.08 -134.03
CA THR A 595 203.20 60.07 -134.60
C THR A 595 201.86 59.84 -133.89
N HIS A 596 201.40 60.74 -133.02
CA HIS A 596 200.73 62.03 -133.30
C HIS A 596 199.36 61.90 -133.97
N GLY A 597 198.32 62.36 -133.27
CA GLY A 597 196.99 62.60 -133.85
C GLY A 597 195.84 62.35 -132.88
N SER A 598 195.59 63.27 -131.94
CA SER A 598 194.42 63.26 -131.05
C SER A 598 193.23 63.99 -131.67
N ARG A 599 192.16 63.27 -132.03
CA ARG A 599 190.76 63.76 -132.21
C ARG A 599 189.84 62.56 -132.51
N LYS A 600 188.66 62.52 -131.86
CA LYS A 600 187.45 61.69 -132.13
C LYS A 600 187.54 60.18 -132.00
#